data_AF-A0A358MZW4-F1
#
_entry.id   AF-A0A358MZW4-F1
#
_cell.length_a   1.000
_cell.length_b   1.000
_cell.length_c   1.000
_cell.angle_alpha   90.00
_cell.angle_beta   90.00
_cell.angle_gamma   90.00
#
_symmetry.space_group_name_H-M   'P 1'
#
loop_
_entity.id
_entity.type
_entity.pdbx_description
1 polymer ?
#
loop_
_entity_poly.entity_id
_entity_poly.type
_entity_poly.pdbx_seq_one_letter_code
_entity_poly.pdbx_strand_id
1 'polypeptide(L)'
;MNVVLDKEVTEEQIKSNHLICFGDFHSNEYLRSIAAKLPIQWTKDTLAVGSRKFESGKCVPAFCFPNPRNPKRYVVINSGMTYREFSNVSNSRQIPMLPDWAILGIDSKDDAIFAGEVIAQGFFDENWSLPEKQPTPAP
;
A
#
# COMPACT_ATOMS: atom_id res chain seq x y z
N MET A 1 -0.69 21.14 -2.12
CA MET A 1 -0.40 19.73 -2.47
C MET A 1 0.03 19.71 -3.92
N ASN A 2 1.21 19.18 -4.23
CA ASN A 2 1.65 19.06 -5.62
C ASN A 2 1.12 17.74 -6.19
N VAL A 3 0.38 17.80 -7.29
CA VAL A 3 -0.17 16.64 -7.98
C VAL A 3 0.38 16.67 -9.39
N VAL A 4 1.01 15.58 -9.81
CA VAL A 4 1.62 15.43 -11.13
C VAL A 4 1.19 14.11 -11.75
N LEU A 5 1.23 14.03 -13.08
CA LEU A 5 1.07 12.75 -13.76
C LEU A 5 2.26 11.85 -13.42
N ASP A 6 2.02 10.54 -13.38
CA ASP A 6 3.01 9.51 -13.10
C ASP A 6 4.23 9.57 -14.03
N LYS A 7 4.01 9.89 -15.31
CA LYS A 7 5.05 10.08 -16.33
C LYS A 7 5.82 11.41 -16.22
N GLU A 8 5.33 12.34 -15.41
CA GLU A 8 5.90 13.69 -15.24
C GLU A 8 6.68 13.83 -13.92
N VAL A 9 6.78 12.74 -13.13
CA VAL A 9 7.56 12.72 -11.90
C VAL A 9 9.04 12.90 -12.20
N THR A 10 9.61 14.00 -11.70
CA THR A 10 11.02 14.36 -11.91
C THR A 10 11.95 13.79 -10.83
N GLU A 11 13.25 13.70 -11.12
CA GLU A 11 14.27 13.29 -10.13
C GLU A 11 14.28 14.21 -8.90
N GLU A 12 14.10 15.52 -9.09
CA GLU A 12 14.08 16.46 -7.96
C GLU A 12 12.86 16.21 -7.05
N GLN A 13 11.70 15.85 -7.63
CA GLN A 13 10.53 15.47 -6.84
C GLN A 13 10.76 14.16 -6.06
N ILE A 14 11.40 13.15 -6.67
CA ILE A 14 11.77 11.89 -6.01
C ILE A 14 12.76 12.14 -4.86
N LYS A 15 13.68 13.09 -5.03
CA LYS A 15 14.67 13.46 -4.01
C LYS A 15 14.05 14.19 -2.82
N SER A 16 13.15 15.13 -3.10
CA SER A 16 12.62 16.07 -2.11
C SER A 16 11.34 15.60 -1.41
N ASN A 17 10.59 14.64 -1.97
CA ASN A 17 9.26 14.28 -1.47
C ASN A 17 9.09 12.78 -1.15
N HIS A 18 8.12 12.49 -0.28
CA HIS A 18 7.46 11.19 -0.27
C HIS A 18 6.47 11.15 -1.44
N LEU A 19 6.28 9.99 -2.06
CA LEU A 19 5.40 9.84 -3.20
C LEU A 19 4.18 9.02 -2.80
N ILE A 20 2.99 9.56 -3.02
CA ILE A 20 1.73 8.82 -2.88
C ILE A 20 1.26 8.49 -4.29
N CYS A 21 1.19 7.21 -4.60
CA CYS A 21 0.93 6.70 -5.94
C CYS A 21 -0.34 5.85 -5.94
N PHE A 22 -1.18 6.03 -6.96
CA PHE A 22 -2.39 5.26 -7.17
C PHE A 22 -2.30 4.47 -8.48
N GLY A 23 -2.99 3.34 -8.53
CA GLY A 23 -2.99 2.40 -9.65
C GLY A 23 -2.20 1.13 -9.35
N ASP A 24 -1.83 0.41 -10.42
CA ASP A 24 -1.04 -0.81 -10.37
C ASP A 24 0.34 -0.64 -11.01
N PHE A 25 1.15 -1.70 -11.01
CA PHE A 25 2.50 -1.68 -11.59
C PHE A 25 2.49 -1.66 -13.13
N HIS A 26 1.33 -1.72 -13.78
CA HIS A 26 1.20 -1.62 -15.23
C HIS A 26 0.78 -0.21 -15.66
N SER A 27 -0.22 0.36 -14.98
CA SER A 27 -0.87 1.63 -15.26
C SER A 27 -0.11 2.85 -14.74
N ASN A 28 0.69 2.70 -13.68
CA ASN A 28 1.49 3.78 -13.13
C ASN A 28 2.98 3.59 -13.48
N GLU A 29 3.52 4.49 -14.32
CA GLU A 29 4.88 4.41 -14.84
C GLU A 29 5.94 4.50 -13.76
N TYR A 30 5.73 5.34 -12.75
CA TYR A 30 6.65 5.43 -11.64
C TYR A 30 6.69 4.12 -10.84
N LEU A 31 5.53 3.55 -10.51
CA LEU A 31 5.45 2.27 -9.79
C LEU A 31 6.06 1.13 -10.60
N ARG A 32 5.79 1.09 -11.91
CA ARG A 32 6.41 0.12 -12.83
C ARG A 32 7.94 0.17 -12.77
N SER A 33 8.52 1.37 -12.69
CA SER A 33 9.98 1.55 -12.64
C SER A 33 10.65 1.00 -11.37
N ILE A 34 9.89 0.84 -10.28
CA ILE A 34 10.41 0.36 -8.99
C ILE A 34 9.88 -1.02 -8.59
N ALA A 35 8.91 -1.58 -9.32
CA ALA A 35 8.17 -2.80 -8.96
C ALA A 35 9.07 -3.98 -8.58
N ALA A 36 10.16 -4.21 -9.32
CA ALA A 36 11.10 -5.31 -9.07
C ALA A 36 11.83 -5.22 -7.71
N LYS A 37 11.79 -4.06 -7.05
CA LYS A 37 12.44 -3.80 -5.75
C LYS A 37 11.43 -3.66 -4.60
N LEU A 38 10.14 -3.84 -4.87
CA LEU A 38 9.09 -3.79 -3.86
C LEU A 38 8.86 -5.19 -3.24
N PRO A 39 8.46 -5.26 -1.97
CA PRO A 39 8.24 -6.53 -1.27
C PRO A 39 6.96 -7.24 -1.72
N ILE A 40 6.05 -6.51 -2.38
CA ILE A 40 4.80 -7.02 -2.93
C ILE A 40 4.95 -7.06 -4.44
N GLN A 41 4.62 -8.20 -5.03
CA GLN A 41 4.61 -8.40 -6.48
C GLN A 41 3.18 -8.31 -6.98
N TRP A 42 2.97 -7.55 -8.04
CA TRP A 42 1.64 -7.34 -8.60
C TRP A 42 1.72 -7.38 -10.13
N THR A 43 1.21 -8.47 -10.69
CA THR A 43 1.07 -8.67 -12.13
C THR A 43 -0.38 -8.50 -12.54
N LYS A 44 -0.68 -8.71 -13.83
CA LYS A 44 -2.05 -8.70 -14.34
C LYS A 44 -2.94 -9.74 -13.65
N ASP A 45 -2.39 -10.90 -13.32
CA ASP A 45 -3.15 -12.06 -12.88
C ASP A 45 -2.93 -12.41 -11.40
N THR A 46 -1.78 -12.03 -10.84
CA THR A 46 -1.39 -12.44 -9.48
C THR A 46 -0.83 -11.28 -8.67
N LEU A 47 -1.36 -11.15 -7.46
CA LEU A 47 -0.78 -10.35 -6.38
C LEU A 47 -0.13 -11.30 -5.39
N ALA A 48 1.14 -11.08 -5.05
CA ALA A 48 1.87 -11.91 -4.11
C ALA A 48 2.54 -11.08 -3.00
N VAL A 49 2.42 -11.58 -1.77
CA VAL A 49 3.08 -11.05 -0.57
C VAL A 49 3.75 -12.22 0.14
N GLY A 50 5.08 -12.31 0.05
CA GLY A 50 5.81 -13.48 0.52
C GLY A 50 5.33 -14.75 -0.18
N SER A 51 4.88 -15.75 0.60
CA SER A 51 4.33 -17.01 0.07
C SER A 51 2.84 -16.94 -0.28
N ARG A 52 2.14 -15.87 0.11
CA ARG A 52 0.69 -15.70 -0.13
C ARG A 52 0.46 -15.16 -1.53
N LYS A 53 -0.52 -15.71 -2.24
CA LYS A 53 -0.93 -15.29 -3.58
C LYS A 53 -2.43 -15.06 -3.64
N PHE A 54 -2.83 -14.07 -4.42
CA PHE A 54 -4.21 -13.64 -4.61
C PHE A 54 -4.46 -13.32 -6.09
N GLU A 55 -5.72 -13.38 -6.52
CA GLU A 55 -6.13 -12.96 -7.87
C GLU A 55 -6.14 -11.43 -7.94
N SER A 56 -5.31 -10.85 -8.81
CA SER A 56 -5.20 -9.39 -8.95
C SER A 56 -6.50 -8.70 -9.34
N GLY A 57 -7.39 -9.40 -10.06
CA GLY A 57 -8.69 -8.87 -10.44
C GLY A 57 -9.72 -8.80 -9.32
N LYS A 58 -9.39 -9.28 -8.10
CA LYS A 58 -10.29 -9.30 -6.93
C LYS A 58 -9.75 -8.54 -5.73
N CYS A 59 -8.51 -8.05 -5.80
CA CYS A 59 -7.87 -7.40 -4.67
C CYS A 59 -6.90 -6.29 -5.09
N VAL A 60 -6.63 -5.38 -4.15
CA VAL A 60 -5.71 -4.27 -4.31
C VAL A 60 -4.75 -4.22 -3.12
N PRO A 61 -3.44 -4.00 -3.34
CA PRO A 61 -2.51 -3.78 -2.25
C PRO A 61 -2.53 -2.30 -1.83
N ALA A 62 -2.60 -2.06 -0.53
CA ALA A 62 -2.42 -0.75 0.10
C ALA A 62 -1.22 -0.84 1.05
N PHE A 63 -0.15 -0.07 0.82
CA PHE A 63 1.07 -0.19 1.63
C PHE A 63 2.01 1.02 1.54
N CYS A 64 2.94 1.12 2.48
CA CYS A 64 4.04 2.09 2.50
C CYS A 64 5.39 1.35 2.47
N PHE A 65 6.38 1.88 1.74
CA PHE A 65 7.71 1.28 1.64
C PHE A 65 8.80 2.35 1.43
N PRO A 66 10.06 2.15 1.86
CA PRO A 66 11.18 3.01 1.49
C PRO A 66 11.30 3.05 -0.03
N ASN A 67 11.31 4.26 -0.58
CA ASN A 67 11.32 4.45 -2.01
C ASN A 67 12.62 3.84 -2.59
N PRO A 68 12.57 2.82 -3.48
CA PRO A 68 13.77 2.17 -4.01
C PRO A 68 14.70 3.09 -4.81
N ARG A 69 14.21 4.26 -5.24
CA ARG A 69 15.01 5.31 -5.91
C ARG A 69 15.51 6.37 -4.93
N ASN A 70 15.02 6.40 -3.69
CA ASN A 70 15.50 7.26 -2.60
C ASN A 70 15.07 6.69 -1.23
N PRO A 71 15.87 5.81 -0.60
CA PRO A 71 15.49 5.16 0.66
C PRO A 71 15.30 6.10 1.86
N LYS A 72 15.66 7.38 1.74
CA LYS A 72 15.36 8.42 2.76
C LYS A 72 13.93 8.97 2.65
N ARG A 73 13.17 8.52 1.67
CA ARG A 73 11.77 8.89 1.41
C ARG A 73 10.92 7.62 1.30
N TYR A 74 9.60 7.81 1.36
CA TYR A 74 8.63 6.72 1.24
C TYR A 74 7.90 6.80 -0.09
N VAL A 75 7.49 5.64 -0.57
CA VAL A 75 6.43 5.49 -1.56
C VAL A 75 5.23 4.85 -0.86
N VAL A 76 4.06 5.47 -0.99
CA VAL A 76 2.77 5.00 -0.46
C VAL A 76 1.92 4.61 -1.66
N ILE A 77 1.41 3.38 -1.68
CA ILE A 77 0.72 2.80 -2.84
C ILE A 77 -0.73 2.51 -2.43
N ASN A 78 -1.69 3.06 -3.18
CA ASN A 78 -3.13 2.93 -2.97
C ASN A 78 -3.59 3.11 -1.52
N SER A 79 -2.90 3.98 -0.79
CA SER A 79 -3.12 4.21 0.63
C SER A 79 -3.00 5.70 0.97
N GLY A 80 -3.38 6.05 2.20
CA GLY A 80 -3.47 7.41 2.70
C GLY A 80 -4.00 7.40 4.13
N MET A 81 -5.02 8.22 4.40
CA MET A 81 -5.77 8.10 5.65
C MET A 81 -6.59 6.82 5.63
N THR A 82 -6.43 5.98 6.65
CA THR A 82 -7.07 4.65 6.71
C THR A 82 -8.27 4.60 7.64
N TYR A 83 -8.56 5.67 8.36
CA TYR A 83 -9.80 5.81 9.13
C TYR A 83 -10.94 6.36 8.26
N ARG A 84 -12.19 6.04 8.64
CA ARG A 84 -13.40 6.41 7.91
C ARG A 84 -14.52 6.87 8.85
N GLU A 85 -15.78 6.63 8.50
CA GLU A 85 -16.98 7.18 9.15
C GLU A 85 -17.03 6.91 10.65
N PHE A 86 -16.55 5.75 11.12
CA PHE A 86 -16.46 5.41 12.54
C PHE A 86 -15.67 6.44 13.36
N SER A 87 -14.69 7.08 12.73
CA SER A 87 -13.78 8.03 13.36
C SER A 87 -14.25 9.48 13.30
N ASN A 88 -15.33 9.78 12.57
CA ASN A 88 -15.86 11.14 12.46
C ASN A 88 -16.46 11.67 13.77
N VAL A 89 -16.72 10.79 14.73
CA VAL A 89 -17.29 11.15 16.05
C VAL A 89 -16.26 11.85 16.94
N SER A 90 -14.97 11.58 16.78
CA SER A 90 -13.91 12.19 17.60
C SER A 90 -12.54 12.07 16.93
N ASN A 91 -11.74 13.12 17.02
CA ASN A 91 -10.34 13.11 16.62
C ASN A 91 -9.51 12.01 17.31
N SER A 92 -9.88 11.58 18.52
CA SER A 92 -9.23 10.47 19.23
C SER A 92 -9.33 9.12 18.51
N ARG A 93 -10.26 8.99 17.56
CA ARG A 93 -10.45 7.78 16.74
C ARG A 93 -9.80 7.89 15.35
N GLN A 94 -9.20 9.03 15.01
CA GLN A 94 -8.50 9.23 13.73
C GLN A 94 -7.09 8.62 13.77
N ILE A 95 -7.04 7.34 14.09
CA ILE A 95 -5.82 6.53 14.17
C ILE A 95 -5.65 5.71 12.87
N PRO A 96 -4.43 5.22 12.58
CA PRO A 96 -4.24 4.24 11.51
C PRO A 96 -5.09 3.00 11.75
N MET A 97 -5.87 2.58 10.75
CA MET A 97 -6.68 1.35 10.80
C MET A 97 -6.04 0.18 10.05
N LEU A 98 -5.11 0.46 9.12
CA LEU A 98 -4.32 -0.56 8.42
C LEU A 98 -2.87 -0.53 8.93
N PRO A 99 -2.18 -1.67 8.98
CA PRO A 99 -0.76 -1.74 9.28
C PRO A 99 0.08 -1.32 8.05
N ASP A 100 1.39 -1.61 8.05
CA ASP A 100 2.30 -1.16 6.98
C ASP A 100 1.89 -1.63 5.58
N TRP A 101 1.24 -2.80 5.48
CA TRP A 101 0.64 -3.31 4.26
C TRP A 101 -0.66 -4.06 4.52
N ALA A 102 -1.60 -3.95 3.58
CA ALA A 102 -2.83 -4.71 3.54
C ALA A 102 -3.23 -5.04 2.10
N ILE A 103 -3.92 -6.16 1.93
CA ILE A 103 -4.60 -6.56 0.69
C ILE A 103 -6.08 -6.44 0.94
N LEU A 104 -6.73 -5.55 0.20
CA LEU A 104 -8.16 -5.28 0.31
C LEU A 104 -8.91 -5.97 -0.82
N GLY A 105 -10.03 -6.61 -0.51
CA GLY A 105 -10.97 -7.10 -1.51
C GLY A 105 -11.69 -5.94 -2.19
N ILE A 106 -11.87 -6.02 -3.52
CA ILE A 106 -12.57 -4.98 -4.28
C ILE A 106 -14.07 -5.28 -4.50
N ASP A 107 -14.48 -6.53 -4.31
CA ASP A 107 -15.86 -6.99 -4.48
C ASP A 107 -16.65 -7.04 -3.16
N SER A 108 -15.98 -6.80 -2.03
CA SER A 108 -16.58 -6.78 -0.70
C SER A 108 -17.29 -5.45 -0.42
N LYS A 109 -18.38 -5.49 0.35
CA LYS A 109 -18.95 -4.26 0.92
C LYS A 109 -17.94 -3.61 1.87
N ASP A 110 -17.83 -2.30 1.79
CA ASP A 110 -17.12 -1.51 2.78
C ASP A 110 -17.93 -1.45 4.10
N ASP A 111 -17.26 -0.99 5.16
CA ASP A 111 -17.92 -0.63 6.40
C ASP A 111 -17.39 0.72 6.92
N ALA A 112 -17.83 1.11 8.13
CA ALA A 112 -17.45 2.39 8.72
C ALA A 112 -15.97 2.47 9.15
N ILE A 113 -15.21 1.36 9.08
CA ILE A 113 -13.81 1.25 9.49
C ILE A 113 -12.91 0.98 8.28
N PHE A 114 -13.27 0.03 7.41
CA PHE A 114 -12.47 -0.45 6.29
C PHE A 114 -13.15 -0.20 4.93
N ALA A 115 -12.34 0.14 3.93
CA ALA A 115 -12.79 0.40 2.56
C ALA A 115 -13.20 -0.88 1.77
N GLY A 116 -13.02 -2.05 2.38
CA GLY A 116 -13.24 -3.38 1.82
C GLY A 116 -12.73 -4.42 2.80
N GLU A 117 -12.99 -5.69 2.51
CA GLU A 117 -12.51 -6.83 3.30
C GLU A 117 -10.98 -6.83 3.34
N VAL A 118 -10.42 -6.87 4.55
CA VAL A 118 -8.97 -7.02 4.73
C VAL A 118 -8.60 -8.51 4.59
N ILE A 119 -8.31 -8.93 3.36
CA ILE A 119 -7.96 -10.32 3.01
C ILE A 119 -6.63 -10.73 3.66
N ALA A 120 -5.70 -9.79 3.75
CA ALA A 120 -4.38 -9.99 4.30
C ALA A 120 -3.83 -8.67 4.83
N GLN A 121 -3.05 -8.72 5.91
CA GLN A 121 -2.34 -7.55 6.40
C GLN A 121 -1.14 -7.96 7.24
N GLY A 122 -0.23 -7.02 7.46
CA GLY A 122 0.93 -7.24 8.31
C GLY A 122 1.86 -6.04 8.40
N PHE A 123 2.97 -6.25 9.09
CA PHE A 123 4.04 -5.28 9.27
C PHE A 123 5.30 -5.76 8.55
N PHE A 124 6.14 -4.80 8.16
CA PHE A 124 7.52 -5.11 7.82
C PHE A 124 8.36 -5.16 9.10
N ASP A 125 9.50 -5.84 9.04
CA ASP A 125 10.48 -5.76 10.13
C ASP A 125 11.28 -4.44 10.10
N GLU A 126 12.20 -4.27 11.04
CA GLU A 126 13.07 -3.08 11.14
C GLU A 126 13.96 -2.85 9.91
N ASN A 127 14.12 -3.86 9.06
CA ASN A 127 14.87 -3.82 7.81
C ASN A 127 13.95 -3.66 6.58
N TRP A 128 12.66 -3.37 6.79
CA TRP A 128 11.65 -3.31 5.73
C TRP A 128 11.50 -4.62 4.94
N SER A 129 11.73 -5.75 5.59
CA SER A 129 11.52 -7.07 5.00
C SER A 129 10.22 -7.68 5.47
N LEU A 130 9.66 -8.63 4.70
CA LEU A 130 8.51 -9.41 5.15
C LEU A 130 9.01 -10.48 6.14
N PRO A 131 8.55 -10.48 7.40
CA PRO A 131 8.84 -11.57 8.32
C PRO A 131 8.45 -12.94 7.74
N GLU A 132 9.27 -13.96 8.01
CA GLU A 132 8.98 -15.36 7.65
C GLU A 132 7.64 -15.83 8.22
N LYS A 133 7.30 -15.35 9.43
CA LYS A 133 6.01 -15.55 10.08
C LYS A 133 5.35 -14.21 10.33
N GLN A 134 4.31 -13.91 9.55
CA GLN A 134 3.46 -12.76 9.81
C GLN A 134 2.72 -12.96 11.14
N PRO A 135 2.59 -11.92 11.98
CA PRO A 135 1.75 -11.99 13.16
C PRO A 135 0.35 -12.39 12.71
N THR A 136 -0.15 -13.53 13.19
CA THR A 136 -1.55 -13.90 12.98
C THR A 136 -2.36 -13.03 13.95
N PRO A 137 -3.43 -12.34 13.50
CA PRO A 137 -4.34 -11.69 14.42
C PRO A 137 -4.76 -12.71 15.48
N ALA A 138 -4.60 -12.37 16.76
CA ALA A 138 -5.16 -13.18 17.82
C ALA A 138 -6.69 -13.26 17.62
N PRO A 139 -7.32 -14.42 17.86
CA PRO A 139 -8.77 -14.57 17.73
C PRO A 139 -9.54 -13.61 18.66
#